data_AF-A0A2E5ER11-F1
#
_entry.id   AF-A0A2E5ER11-F1
#
_cell.length_a   1.000
_cell.length_b   1.000
_cell.length_c   1.000
_cell.angle_alpha   90.00
_cell.angle_beta   90.00
_cell.angle_gamma   90.00
#
_symmetry.space_group_name_H-M   'P 1'
#
loop_
_entity.id
_entity.type
_entity.pdbx_description
1 polymer ?
#
loop_
_entity_poly.entity_id
_entity_poly.type
_entity_poly.pdbx_seq_one_letter_code
_entity_poly.pdbx_strand_id
1 'polypeptide(L)'
;MKWARKTHLYLGVFFTPMLVFYILTGWYQTVNPERLKHPSEAETFLQKARTVHVDQIYPGEDEFGKPSSPFLFQWLVVLMSLAATLTIALGFYLAFRTLKPQWALWATLAGGILIPMLMLWLGRK
;
A
#
# COMPACT_ATOMS: atom_id res chain seq x y z
N MET A 1 23.09 -11.50 -10.94
CA MET A 1 22.70 -10.07 -11.14
C MET A 1 21.72 -9.82 -12.29
N LYS A 2 21.96 -10.30 -13.53
CA LYS A 2 21.05 -10.02 -14.68
C LYS A 2 19.63 -10.57 -14.47
N TRP A 3 19.50 -11.76 -13.90
CA TRP A 3 18.20 -12.39 -13.64
C TRP A 3 17.39 -11.64 -12.57
N ALA A 4 17.98 -11.37 -11.40
CA ALA A 4 17.34 -10.61 -10.33
C ALA A 4 16.77 -9.27 -10.82
N ARG A 5 17.54 -8.51 -11.62
CA ARG A 5 17.06 -7.26 -12.24
C ARG A 5 15.89 -7.49 -13.18
N LYS A 6 15.96 -8.49 -14.06
CA LYS A 6 14.88 -8.80 -15.02
C LYS A 6 13.61 -9.19 -14.29
N THR A 7 13.71 -10.08 -13.29
CA THR A 7 12.60 -10.51 -12.44
C THR A 7 12.01 -9.33 -11.69
N HIS A 8 12.84 -8.49 -11.05
CA HIS A 8 12.37 -7.30 -10.35
C HIS A 8 11.57 -6.36 -11.25
N LEU A 9 12.01 -6.12 -12.48
CA LEU A 9 11.30 -5.25 -13.43
C LEU A 9 9.96 -5.85 -13.88
N TYR A 10 9.90 -7.15 -14.20
CA TYR A 10 8.64 -7.80 -14.57
C TYR A 10 7.65 -7.87 -13.39
N LEU A 11 8.12 -8.26 -12.20
CA LEU A 11 7.28 -8.25 -10.99
C LEU A 11 6.83 -6.82 -10.65
N GLY A 12 7.71 -5.83 -10.80
CA GLY A 12 7.40 -4.43 -10.61
C GLY A 12 6.25 -3.99 -11.52
N VAL A 13 6.33 -4.26 -12.82
CA VAL A 13 5.26 -3.94 -13.78
C VAL A 13 3.96 -4.69 -13.45
N PHE A 14 4.05 -5.96 -13.07
CA PHE A 14 2.88 -6.76 -12.71
C PHE A 14 2.14 -6.21 -11.48
N PHE A 15 2.86 -5.87 -10.42
CA PHE A 15 2.26 -5.40 -9.16
C PHE A 15 1.99 -3.89 -9.13
N THR A 16 2.54 -3.11 -10.06
CA THR A 16 2.36 -1.64 -10.13
C THR A 16 0.90 -1.20 -10.02
N PRO A 17 -0.07 -1.75 -10.79
CA PRO A 17 -1.46 -1.30 -10.73
C PRO A 17 -2.07 -1.43 -9.33
N MET A 18 -1.85 -2.58 -8.68
CA MET A 18 -2.38 -2.86 -7.34
C MET A 18 -1.66 -2.06 -6.27
N LEU A 19 -0.34 -1.94 -6.35
CA LEU A 19 0.43 -1.13 -5.39
C LEU A 19 0.05 0.34 -5.46
N VAL A 20 -0.09 0.90 -6.67
CA VAL A 20 -0.56 2.28 -6.84
C VAL A 20 -1.99 2.43 -6.30
N PHE A 21 -2.90 1.50 -6.63
CA PHE A 21 -4.26 1.53 -6.10
C PHE A 21 -4.28 1.53 -4.56
N TYR A 22 -3.57 0.60 -3.91
CA TYR A 22 -3.54 0.49 -2.45
C TYR A 22 -2.82 1.64 -1.76
N ILE A 23 -1.71 2.12 -2.32
CA ILE A 23 -1.01 3.28 -1.75
C ILE A 23 -1.92 4.50 -1.82
N LEU A 24 -2.49 4.80 -3.00
CA LEU A 24 -3.33 5.98 -3.21
C LEU A 24 -4.62 5.97 -2.39
N THR A 25 -5.27 4.80 -2.28
CA THR A 25 -6.49 4.67 -1.46
C THR A 25 -6.17 4.60 0.03
N GLY A 26 -5.07 3.96 0.42
CA GLY A 26 -4.67 3.80 1.83
C GLY A 26 -4.22 5.09 2.50
N TRP A 27 -3.44 5.95 1.82
CA TRP A 27 -3.09 7.26 2.40
C TRP A 27 -4.29 8.20 2.48
N TYR A 28 -5.26 8.08 1.57
CA TYR A 28 -6.50 8.85 1.66
C TYR A 28 -7.33 8.43 2.89
N GLN A 29 -7.44 7.12 3.16
CA GLN A 29 -8.12 6.58 4.34
C GLN A 29 -7.41 6.94 5.65
N THR A 30 -6.08 7.04 5.62
CA THR A 30 -5.24 7.51 6.74
C THR A 30 -5.66 8.91 7.21
N VAL A 31 -5.88 9.83 6.27
CA VAL A 31 -6.20 11.23 6.58
C VAL A 31 -7.71 11.52 6.64
N ASN A 32 -8.55 10.60 6.12
CA ASN A 32 -10.01 10.64 6.21
C ASN A 32 -10.56 9.36 6.86
N PRO A 33 -10.38 9.18 8.17
CA PRO A 33 -10.86 8.00 8.88
C PRO A 33 -12.39 8.03 9.03
N GLU A 34 -13.14 7.48 8.08
CA GLU A 34 -14.53 7.07 8.31
C GLU A 34 -14.53 5.72 9.05
N ARG A 35 -14.44 5.79 10.38
CA ARG A 35 -14.52 4.62 11.27
C ARG A 35 -15.52 4.83 12.40
N LEU A 36 -16.53 3.97 12.43
CA LEU A 36 -17.35 3.74 13.62
C LEU A 36 -16.70 2.61 14.45
N LYS A 37 -16.52 2.87 15.76
CA LYS A 37 -16.03 1.99 16.87
C LYS A 37 -14.53 2.16 17.23
N HIS A 38 -14.26 2.37 18.53
CA HIS A 38 -13.17 3.17 19.13
C HIS A 38 -11.78 2.47 19.22
N PRO A 39 -10.65 3.20 19.24
CA PRO A 39 -9.28 2.62 19.32
C PRO A 39 -8.84 2.04 20.68
N SER A 40 -9.62 2.26 21.74
CA SER A 40 -9.22 2.02 23.15
C SER A 40 -9.36 0.57 23.64
N GLU A 41 -9.64 -0.40 22.76
CA GLU A 41 -9.93 -1.80 23.12
C GLU A 41 -8.72 -2.76 22.98
N ALA A 42 -7.50 -2.24 22.73
CA ALA A 42 -6.32 -3.07 22.49
C ALA A 42 -5.47 -3.31 23.77
N GLU A 43 -5.56 -4.51 24.35
CA GLU A 43 -4.88 -4.87 25.61
C GLU A 43 -3.48 -5.47 25.41
N THR A 44 -3.26 -6.25 24.34
CA THR A 44 -1.99 -6.96 24.07
C THR A 44 -1.09 -6.22 23.08
N PHE A 45 0.23 -6.49 23.11
CA PHE A 45 1.18 -5.88 22.17
C PHE A 45 0.82 -6.13 20.69
N LEU A 46 0.37 -7.34 20.35
CA LEU A 46 -0.06 -7.67 18.98
C LEU A 46 -1.33 -6.90 18.59
N GLN A 47 -2.26 -6.70 19.53
CA GLN A 47 -3.44 -5.86 19.32
C GLN A 47 -3.03 -4.38 19.13
N LYS A 48 -2.09 -3.86 19.93
CA LYS A 48 -1.58 -2.49 19.79
C LYS A 48 -0.86 -2.27 18.47
N ALA A 49 -0.06 -3.23 18.00
CA ALA A 49 0.58 -3.18 16.69
C ALA A 49 -0.45 -3.17 15.54
N ARG A 50 -1.54 -3.93 15.69
CA ARG A 50 -2.67 -3.90 14.74
C ARG A 50 -3.39 -2.55 14.76
N THR A 51 -3.59 -1.97 15.94
CA THR A 51 -4.16 -0.61 16.12
C THR A 51 -3.31 0.45 15.44
N VAL A 52 -1.98 0.36 15.44
CA VAL A 52 -1.14 1.32 14.68
C VAL A 52 -1.42 1.25 13.17
N HIS A 53 -1.64 0.05 12.63
CA HIS A 53 -1.94 -0.13 11.20
C HIS A 53 -3.35 0.40 10.82
N VAL A 54 -4.20 0.59 11.80
CA VAL A 54 -5.64 0.72 11.62
C VAL A 54 -6.16 2.08 12.09
N ASP A 55 -5.68 2.55 13.23
CA ASP A 55 -6.03 3.81 13.90
C ASP A 55 -4.84 4.78 13.98
N GLN A 56 -3.63 4.35 13.57
CA GLN A 56 -2.46 5.22 13.38
C GLN A 56 -1.96 5.89 14.65
N ILE A 57 -2.32 5.33 15.79
CA ILE A 57 -1.89 5.73 17.11
C ILE A 57 -1.27 4.54 17.82
N TYR A 58 -0.31 4.83 18.69
CA TYR A 58 0.17 3.87 19.67
C TYR A 58 -0.52 4.18 21.01
N PRO A 59 -1.46 3.34 21.47
CA PRO A 59 -2.23 3.65 22.67
C PRO A 59 -1.38 3.58 23.94
N GLY A 60 -1.36 4.66 24.70
CA GLY A 60 -0.76 4.78 26.02
C GLY A 60 -1.60 4.15 27.13
N GLU A 61 -1.08 4.16 28.36
CA GLU A 61 -1.78 3.60 29.54
C GLU A 61 -2.94 4.49 30.02
N ASP A 62 -2.92 5.79 29.68
CA ASP A 62 -3.94 6.78 30.04
C ASP A 62 -4.53 7.47 28.79
N GLU A 63 -5.09 6.67 27.87
CA GLU A 63 -5.75 7.19 26.66
C GLU A 63 -7.03 7.99 26.96
N PHE A 64 -7.66 7.76 28.11
CA PHE A 64 -8.86 8.48 28.53
C PHE A 64 -8.53 9.91 29.01
N GLY A 65 -7.42 10.09 29.74
CA GLY A 65 -6.99 11.41 30.22
C GLY A 65 -6.18 12.20 29.19
N LYS A 66 -5.39 11.52 28.35
CA LYS A 66 -4.58 12.13 27.31
C LYS A 66 -4.62 11.31 26.01
N PRO A 67 -5.59 11.57 25.12
CA PRO A 67 -5.73 10.80 23.90
C PRO A 67 -4.53 10.97 22.98
N SER A 68 -4.05 9.86 22.43
CA SER A 68 -2.98 9.83 21.42
C SER A 68 -3.44 10.45 20.12
N SER A 69 -2.55 11.25 19.52
CA SER A 69 -2.82 11.91 18.23
C SER A 69 -2.12 11.18 17.08
N PRO A 70 -2.83 10.86 15.98
CA PRO A 70 -2.23 10.23 14.80
C PRO A 70 -1.45 11.22 13.92
N PHE A 71 -1.49 12.52 14.21
CA PHE A 71 -1.04 13.58 13.30
C PHE A 71 0.40 13.39 12.76
N LEU A 72 1.36 13.12 13.64
CA LEU A 72 2.75 12.93 13.22
C LEU A 72 2.93 11.67 12.35
N PHE A 73 2.21 10.60 12.69
CA PHE A 73 2.28 9.36 11.94
C PHE A 73 1.57 9.48 10.58
N GLN A 74 0.44 10.21 10.52
CA GLN A 74 -0.25 10.54 9.27
C GLN A 74 0.68 11.29 8.30
N TRP A 75 1.45 12.27 8.77
CA TRP A 75 2.45 12.96 7.95
C TRP A 75 3.50 12.00 7.38
N LEU A 76 4.01 11.10 8.21
CA LEU A 76 4.94 10.06 7.76
C LEU A 76 4.30 9.17 6.69
N VAL A 77 3.06 8.73 6.89
CA VAL A 77 2.33 7.90 5.92
C VAL A 77 2.13 8.63 4.60
N VAL A 78 1.76 9.91 4.61
CA VAL A 78 1.63 10.74 3.40
C VAL A 78 2.97 10.85 2.67
N LEU A 79 4.04 11.21 3.39
CA LEU A 79 5.38 11.33 2.81
C LEU A 79 5.84 10.00 2.19
N MET A 80 5.67 8.91 2.92
CA MET A 80 6.06 7.57 2.48
C MET A 80 5.23 7.12 1.27
N SER A 81 3.94 7.45 1.22
CA SER A 81 3.05 7.15 0.09
C SER A 81 3.44 7.92 -1.17
N LEU A 82 3.80 9.20 -1.04
CA LEU A 82 4.32 10.00 -2.14
C LEU A 82 5.65 9.43 -2.65
N ALA A 83 6.60 9.16 -1.76
CA ALA A 83 7.90 8.59 -2.11
C ALA A 83 7.77 7.21 -2.78
N ALA A 84 6.92 6.32 -2.23
CA ALA A 84 6.66 5.01 -2.81
C ALA A 84 6.01 5.11 -4.20
N THR A 85 5.04 6.02 -4.38
CA THR A 85 4.41 6.25 -5.70
C THR A 85 5.44 6.73 -6.73
N LEU A 86 6.32 7.67 -6.36
CA LEU A 86 7.37 8.17 -7.24
C LEU A 86 8.37 7.07 -7.62
N THR A 87 8.79 6.25 -6.66
CA THR A 87 9.72 5.15 -6.92
C THR A 87 9.10 4.05 -7.80
N ILE A 88 7.81 3.76 -7.63
CA ILE A 88 7.06 2.87 -8.54
C ILE A 88 7.01 3.47 -9.95
N ALA A 89 6.70 4.76 -10.09
CA ALA A 89 6.66 5.43 -11.40
C ALA A 89 8.02 5.38 -12.11
N LEU A 90 9.11 5.61 -11.37
CA LEU A 90 10.48 5.46 -11.89
C LEU A 90 10.78 4.01 -12.29
N GLY A 91 10.45 3.03 -11.45
CA GLY A 91 10.65 1.62 -11.75
C GLY A 91 9.89 1.17 -13.00
N PHE A 92 8.64 1.64 -13.14
CA PHE A 92 7.80 1.40 -14.31
C PHE A 92 8.41 2.02 -15.58
N TYR A 93 8.84 3.28 -15.53
CA TYR A 93 9.55 3.93 -16.64
C TYR A 93 10.82 3.16 -17.05
N LEU A 94 11.63 2.75 -16.07
CA LEU A 94 12.86 1.98 -16.31
C LEU A 94 12.56 0.61 -16.95
N ALA A 95 11.46 -0.05 -16.58
CA ALA A 95 11.07 -1.32 -17.18
C ALA A 95 10.81 -1.17 -18.69
N PHE A 96 10.06 -0.14 -19.10
CA PHE A 96 9.78 0.15 -20.52
C PHE A 96 11.01 0.58 -21.32
N ARG A 97 11.98 1.19 -20.64
CA ARG A 97 13.24 1.60 -21.28
C ARG A 97 14.23 0.44 -21.46
N THR A 98 14.26 -0.51 -20.53
CA THR A 98 15.29 -1.55 -20.46
C THR A 98 14.86 -2.91 -21.01
N LEU A 99 13.58 -3.28 -20.85
CA LEU A 99 13.08 -4.59 -21.30
C LEU A 99 12.56 -4.54 -22.73
N LYS A 100 12.96 -5.54 -23.52
CA LYS A 100 12.45 -5.83 -24.86
C LYS A 100 12.12 -7.34 -24.94
N PRO A 101 11.10 -7.75 -25.70
CA PRO A 101 10.17 -6.91 -26.49
C PRO A 101 9.09 -6.23 -25.62
N GLN A 102 8.54 -5.11 -26.08
CA GLN A 102 7.60 -4.31 -25.28
C GLN A 102 6.20 -4.93 -25.13
N TRP A 103 5.79 -5.81 -26.04
CA TRP A 103 4.51 -6.51 -25.90
C TRP A 103 4.46 -7.36 -24.62
N ALA A 104 5.59 -7.93 -24.19
CA ALA A 104 5.67 -8.72 -22.98
C ALA A 104 5.42 -7.86 -21.72
N LEU A 105 5.86 -6.60 -21.73
CA LEU A 105 5.56 -5.63 -20.66
C LEU A 105 4.08 -5.30 -20.62
N TRP A 106 3.46 -5.04 -21.77
CA TRP A 106 2.02 -4.78 -21.86
C TRP A 106 1.20 -5.98 -21.41
N ALA A 107 1.58 -7.20 -21.81
CA ALA A 107 0.93 -8.42 -21.34
C ALA A 107 1.07 -8.60 -19.81
N THR A 108 2.25 -8.27 -19.26
CA THR A 108 2.49 -8.31 -17.81
C THR A 108 1.65 -7.29 -17.06
N LEU A 109 1.57 -6.05 -17.58
CA LEU A 109 0.73 -5.00 -17.02
C LEU A 109 -0.76 -5.37 -17.06
N ALA A 110 -1.22 -5.90 -18.21
CA ALA A 110 -2.59 -6.37 -18.36
C ALA A 110 -2.89 -7.51 -17.37
N GLY A 111 -1.98 -8.46 -17.19
CA GLY A 111 -2.10 -9.50 -16.17
C GLY A 111 -2.22 -8.93 -14.75
N GLY A 112 -1.44 -7.89 -14.45
CA GLY A 112 -1.47 -7.15 -13.18
C GLY A 112 -2.80 -6.44 -12.88
N ILE A 113 -3.65 -6.23 -13.89
CA ILE A 113 -4.99 -5.65 -13.76
C ILE A 113 -6.06 -6.75 -13.80
N LEU A 114 -5.99 -7.62 -14.82
CA LEU A 114 -7.02 -8.62 -15.10
C LEU A 114 -7.09 -9.71 -14.03
N ILE A 115 -5.95 -10.16 -13.50
CA ILE A 115 -5.93 -11.21 -12.47
C ILE A 115 -6.63 -10.73 -11.18
N PRO A 116 -6.27 -9.57 -10.59
CA PRO A 116 -7.00 -9.04 -9.44
C PRO A 116 -8.49 -8.82 -9.72
N MET A 117 -8.86 -8.30 -10.89
CA MET A 117 -10.27 -8.12 -11.27
C MET A 117 -11.03 -9.45 -11.33
N LEU A 118 -10.43 -10.49 -11.92
CA LEU A 118 -11.01 -11.82 -11.97
C LEU A 118 -11.17 -12.40 -10.57
N MET A 119 -10.16 -12.27 -9.70
CA MET A 119 -10.25 -12.71 -8.31
C MET A 119 -11.39 -12.02 -7.56
N LEU A 120 -11.55 -10.70 -7.75
CA LEU A 120 -12.65 -9.95 -7.16
C LEU A 120 -14.01 -10.39 -7.71
N TRP A 121 -14.11 -10.70 -9.01
CA TRP A 121 -15.33 -11.16 -9.63
C TRP A 121 -15.74 -12.56 -9.14
N LEU A 122 -14.80 -13.50 -9.09
CA LEU A 122 -15.02 -14.86 -8.56
C LEU A 122 -15.36 -14.87 -7.07
N GLY A 123 -14.89 -13.88 -6.31
CA GLY A 123 -15.19 -13.73 -4.89
C GLY A 123 -16.58 -13.17 -4.58
N ARG A 124 -17.35 -12.75 -5.60
CA ARG A 124 -18.73 -12.28 -5.41
C ARG A 124 -19.63 -13.47 -5.07
N LYS A 125 -20.29 -13.43 -3.92
CA LYS A 125 -21.39 -14.34 -3.56
C LYS A 125 -22.71 -13.79 -4.06
#